data_AF-A0A2J0M4L8-F1
#
_entry.id   AF-A0A2J0M4L8-F1
#
_cell.length_a   1.000
_cell.length_b   1.000
_cell.length_c   1.000
_cell.angle_alpha   90.00
_cell.angle_beta   90.00
_cell.angle_gamma   90.00
#
_symmetry.space_group_name_H-M   'P 1'
#
loop_
_entity.id
_entity.type
_entity.pdbx_description
1 polymer ?
#
loop_
_entity_poly.entity_id
_entity_poly.type
_entity_poly.pdbx_seq_one_letter_code
_entity_poly.pdbx_strand_id
1 'polypeptide(L)'
;IGVLGMRMLGIDRKEEAWSVGKEPSLMNLFCNNVLPLRQARWRTQGLSFPDWVSGGALFIRKDLFSAIGGFDERFFLYFEDVDLCEEVRALGFSVARHTEHSLIHLGGRSRTSAQVQKRHFYASQKKYFEKHRPVWENKVFQMIQFFSI
;
A
#
# COMPACT_ATOMS: atom_id res chain seq x y z
N ILE A 1 2.61 -17.22 4.79
CA ILE A 1 2.48 -15.77 5.08
C ILE A 1 3.88 -15.21 5.20
N GLY A 2 4.25 -14.26 4.34
CA GLY A 2 5.54 -13.57 4.36
C GLY A 2 5.49 -12.23 5.10
N VAL A 3 4.36 -11.52 4.98
CA VAL A 3 4.08 -10.25 5.67
C VAL A 3 2.77 -10.36 6.44
N LEU A 4 2.78 -9.87 7.67
CA LEU A 4 1.59 -9.74 8.50
C LEU A 4 1.37 -8.27 8.87
N GLY A 5 0.20 -7.73 8.58
CA GLY A 5 -0.26 -6.43 9.03
C GLY A 5 -1.27 -6.55 10.18
N MET A 6 -1.45 -5.45 10.91
CA MET A 6 -2.48 -5.33 11.95
C MET A 6 -3.54 -4.32 11.54
N ARG A 7 -4.74 -4.43 12.15
CA ARG A 7 -5.77 -3.40 12.00
C ARG A 7 -5.30 -2.09 12.62
N MET A 8 -5.28 -1.04 11.80
CA MET A 8 -4.95 0.31 12.24
C MET A 8 -6.21 1.14 12.41
N LEU A 9 -6.31 1.79 13.56
CA LEU A 9 -7.37 2.73 13.89
C LEU A 9 -6.80 4.13 14.00
N GLY A 10 -7.52 5.13 13.50
CA GLY A 10 -7.23 6.53 13.77
C GLY A 10 -7.50 6.88 15.25
N ILE A 11 -7.20 8.13 15.61
CA ILE A 11 -7.49 8.67 16.95
C ILE A 11 -9.00 8.61 17.26
N ASP A 12 -9.84 8.71 16.24
CA ASP A 12 -11.31 8.60 16.32
C ASP A 12 -11.81 7.14 16.45
N ARG A 13 -10.89 6.19 16.59
CA ARG A 13 -11.13 4.73 16.62
C ARG A 13 -11.79 4.17 15.36
N LYS A 14 -11.81 4.93 14.26
CA LYS A 14 -12.26 4.41 12.97
C LYS A 14 -11.11 3.73 12.25
N GLU A 15 -11.43 2.67 11.52
CA GLU A 15 -10.45 1.92 10.75
C GLU A 15 -9.90 2.77 9.60
N GLU A 16 -8.58 2.83 9.48
CA GLU A 16 -7.93 3.59 8.41
C GLU A 16 -8.13 2.87 7.06
N ALA A 17 -8.84 3.52 6.15
CA ALA A 17 -9.17 2.96 4.84
C ALA A 17 -7.95 2.62 3.97
N TRP A 18 -6.82 3.29 4.20
CA TRP A 18 -5.56 3.12 3.45
C TRP A 18 -4.54 2.26 4.19
N SER A 19 -4.99 1.42 5.15
CA SER A 19 -4.13 0.49 5.88
C SER A 19 -3.84 -0.80 5.12
N VAL A 20 -4.66 -1.16 4.12
CA VAL A 20 -4.50 -2.35 3.26
C VAL A 20 -5.12 -2.11 1.89
N GLY A 21 -4.76 -2.94 0.90
CA GLY A 21 -5.43 -2.89 -0.39
C GLY A 21 -5.04 -3.95 -1.39
N LYS A 22 -5.59 -3.78 -2.60
CA LYS A 22 -5.19 -4.47 -3.82
C LYS A 22 -3.97 -3.80 -4.43
N GLU A 23 -3.19 -4.58 -5.17
CA GLU A 23 -2.02 -4.10 -5.89
C GLU A 23 -2.39 -2.91 -6.80
N PRO A 24 -1.65 -1.79 -6.76
CA PRO A 24 -1.94 -0.65 -7.63
C PRO A 24 -1.76 -1.00 -9.10
N SER A 25 -2.87 -1.16 -9.81
CA SER A 25 -2.94 -1.30 -11.27
C SER A 25 -3.99 -0.34 -11.82
N LEU A 26 -3.96 -0.03 -13.11
CA LEU A 26 -5.00 0.79 -13.75
C LEU A 26 -6.39 0.20 -13.52
N MET A 27 -6.53 -1.12 -13.62
CA MET A 27 -7.79 -1.80 -13.36
C MET A 27 -8.25 -1.60 -11.90
N ASN A 28 -7.36 -1.85 -10.93
CA ASN A 28 -7.72 -1.70 -9.52
C ASN A 28 -7.96 -0.24 -9.14
N LEU A 29 -7.23 0.72 -9.73
CA LEU A 29 -7.48 2.15 -9.56
C LEU A 29 -8.85 2.54 -10.13
N PHE A 30 -9.17 2.08 -11.33
CA PHE A 30 -10.48 2.29 -11.95
C PHE A 30 -11.60 1.71 -11.07
N CYS A 31 -11.52 0.43 -10.71
CA CYS A 31 -12.49 -0.23 -9.83
C CYS A 31 -12.62 0.48 -8.48
N ASN A 32 -11.52 0.98 -7.91
CA ASN A 32 -11.54 1.69 -6.63
C ASN A 32 -12.16 3.09 -6.71
N ASN A 33 -12.18 3.71 -7.88
CA ASN A 33 -12.77 5.04 -8.08
C ASN A 33 -14.21 4.97 -8.59
N VAL A 34 -14.56 3.93 -9.35
CA VAL A 34 -15.88 3.76 -9.97
C VAL A 34 -16.83 2.92 -9.13
N LEU A 35 -16.33 1.87 -8.46
CA LEU A 35 -17.13 0.99 -7.63
C LEU A 35 -16.89 1.33 -6.14
N PRO A 36 -17.93 1.44 -5.30
CA PRO A 36 -17.79 1.69 -3.85
C PRO A 36 -17.27 0.46 -3.08
N LEU A 37 -16.47 -0.38 -3.73
CA LEU A 37 -15.93 -1.63 -3.18
C LEU A 37 -14.66 -1.41 -2.34
N ARG A 38 -14.22 -0.15 -2.12
CA ARG A 38 -12.95 0.19 -1.46
C ARG A 38 -12.80 -0.41 -0.06
N GLN A 39 -13.83 -0.30 0.78
CA GLN A 39 -13.74 -0.68 2.19
C GLN A 39 -14.48 -1.99 2.53
N ALA A 40 -15.58 -2.29 1.82
CA ALA A 40 -16.39 -3.48 2.12
C ALA A 40 -15.57 -4.78 2.02
N ARG A 41 -14.59 -4.81 1.10
CA ARG A 41 -13.73 -5.97 0.82
C ARG A 41 -12.79 -6.36 1.97
N TRP A 42 -12.54 -5.46 2.91
CA TRP A 42 -11.58 -5.67 4.00
C TRP A 42 -12.22 -5.72 5.39
N ARG A 43 -13.56 -5.87 5.46
CA ARG A 43 -14.31 -5.95 6.72
C ARG A 43 -14.28 -7.31 7.39
N THR A 44 -13.52 -8.26 6.84
CA THR A 44 -13.46 -9.64 7.36
C THR A 44 -12.90 -9.68 8.78
N GLN A 45 -13.55 -10.46 9.65
CA GLN A 45 -13.03 -10.77 10.98
C GLN A 45 -11.96 -11.88 10.89
N GLY A 46 -10.97 -11.84 11.78
CA GLY A 46 -9.86 -12.78 11.79
C GLY A 46 -8.77 -12.40 10.78
N LEU A 47 -8.39 -13.35 9.94
CA LEU A 47 -7.31 -13.19 8.97
C LEU A 47 -7.86 -12.85 7.57
N SER A 48 -7.35 -11.79 6.96
CA SER A 48 -7.62 -11.45 5.55
C SER A 48 -6.32 -11.42 4.75
N PHE A 49 -6.42 -11.56 3.43
CA PHE A 49 -5.27 -11.65 2.52
C PHE A 49 -5.29 -10.53 1.48
N PRO A 50 -4.91 -9.30 1.87
CA PRO A 50 -4.69 -8.22 0.91
C PRO A 50 -3.40 -8.45 0.11
N ASP A 51 -3.19 -7.61 -0.89
CA ASP A 51 -1.96 -7.62 -1.69
C ASP A 51 -0.88 -6.74 -1.05
N TRP A 52 -1.28 -5.80 -0.19
CA TRP A 52 -0.37 -5.02 0.64
C TRP A 52 -1.04 -4.61 1.95
N VAL A 53 -0.20 -4.36 2.95
CA VAL A 53 -0.55 -3.77 4.25
C VAL A 53 0.37 -2.58 4.49
N SER A 54 -0.08 -1.60 5.27
CA SER A 54 0.71 -0.39 5.52
C SER A 54 1.90 -0.66 6.43
N GLY A 55 3.02 0.00 6.13
CA GLY A 55 4.24 0.00 6.94
C GLY A 55 4.06 0.57 8.36
N GLY A 56 2.96 1.27 8.64
CA GLY A 56 2.63 1.75 9.99
C GLY A 56 2.43 0.63 11.02
N ALA A 57 2.13 -0.58 10.57
CA ALA A 57 2.01 -1.77 11.41
C ALA A 57 2.26 -3.05 10.62
N LEU A 58 3.52 -3.31 10.29
CA LEU A 58 3.97 -4.39 9.43
C LEU A 58 4.99 -5.28 10.14
N PHE A 59 4.77 -6.60 10.05
CA PHE A 59 5.67 -7.64 10.54
C PHE A 59 6.14 -8.50 9.37
N ILE A 60 7.43 -8.73 9.29
CA ILE A 60 8.07 -9.56 8.26
C ILE A 60 9.20 -10.37 8.90
N ARG A 61 9.41 -11.60 8.45
CA ARG A 61 10.55 -12.41 8.92
C ARG A 61 11.85 -11.75 8.48
N LYS A 62 12.84 -11.70 9.38
CA LYS A 62 14.13 -11.04 9.12
C LYS A 62 14.85 -11.61 7.90
N ASP A 63 14.87 -12.93 7.75
CA ASP A 63 15.49 -13.61 6.62
C ASP A 63 14.83 -13.24 5.30
N LEU A 64 13.50 -13.18 5.26
CA LEU A 64 12.73 -12.74 4.10
C LEU A 64 12.98 -11.27 3.76
N PHE A 65 12.98 -10.38 4.77
CA PHE A 65 13.29 -8.96 4.58
C PHE A 65 14.70 -8.75 4.03
N SER A 66 15.68 -9.50 4.54
CA SER A 66 17.04 -9.46 4.00
C SER A 66 17.14 -10.04 2.58
N ALA A 67 16.38 -11.09 2.27
CA ALA A 67 16.40 -11.73 0.95
C ALA A 67 15.87 -10.82 -0.18
N ILE A 68 14.88 -9.97 0.12
CA ILE A 68 14.34 -8.98 -0.83
C ILE A 68 15.12 -7.66 -0.86
N GLY A 69 16.17 -7.51 -0.02
CA GLY A 69 16.97 -6.29 0.04
C GLY A 69 16.38 -5.17 0.90
N GLY A 70 15.36 -5.46 1.71
CA GLY A 70 14.72 -4.49 2.61
C GLY A 70 13.76 -3.52 1.91
N PHE A 71 13.63 -2.30 2.47
CA PHE A 71 12.86 -1.24 1.82
C PHE A 71 13.65 -0.65 0.65
N ASP A 72 12.96 -0.42 -0.45
CA ASP A 72 13.55 0.18 -1.63
C ASP A 72 13.68 1.70 -1.49
N GLU A 73 14.92 2.18 -1.43
CA GLU A 73 15.24 3.60 -1.20
C GLU A 73 14.76 4.54 -2.32
N ARG A 74 14.29 4.01 -3.45
CA ARG A 74 13.58 4.80 -4.46
C ARG A 74 12.33 5.47 -3.88
N PHE A 75 11.71 4.88 -2.85
CA PHE A 75 10.52 5.39 -2.19
C PHE A 75 10.90 6.10 -0.89
N PHE A 76 10.90 7.44 -0.90
CA PHE A 76 11.14 8.23 0.31
C PHE A 76 9.95 8.17 1.28
N LEU A 77 8.73 8.28 0.74
CA LEU A 77 7.48 8.22 1.48
C LEU A 77 6.38 7.74 0.55
N TYR A 78 5.51 6.87 1.05
CA TYR A 78 4.48 6.16 0.31
C TYR A 78 5.02 5.13 -0.68
N PHE A 79 4.28 4.04 -0.84
CA PHE A 79 4.58 2.90 -1.72
C PHE A 79 5.81 2.08 -1.35
N GLU A 80 6.61 2.46 -0.35
CA GLU A 80 7.72 1.62 0.15
C GLU A 80 7.21 0.31 0.74
N ASP A 81 6.06 0.36 1.40
CA ASP A 81 5.37 -0.78 2.01
C ASP A 81 4.61 -1.61 0.96
N VAL A 82 3.98 -0.97 -0.01
CA VAL A 82 3.33 -1.61 -1.15
C VAL A 82 4.36 -2.37 -2.00
N ASP A 83 5.51 -1.74 -2.25
CA ASP A 83 6.64 -2.32 -2.96
C ASP A 83 7.18 -3.57 -2.24
N LEU A 84 7.46 -3.45 -0.94
CA LEU A 84 7.89 -4.57 -0.09
C LEU A 84 6.90 -5.75 -0.18
N CYS A 85 5.60 -5.47 -0.13
CA CYS A 85 4.56 -6.47 -0.24
C CYS A 85 4.47 -7.12 -1.63
N GLU A 86 4.76 -6.38 -2.71
CA GLU A 86 4.87 -6.93 -4.06
C GLU A 86 6.06 -7.88 -4.18
N GLU A 87 7.24 -7.49 -3.69
CA GLU A 87 8.45 -8.32 -3.70
C GLU A 87 8.26 -9.64 -2.92
N VAL A 88 7.62 -9.55 -1.75
CA VAL A 88 7.26 -10.73 -0.95
C VAL A 88 6.32 -11.66 -1.71
N ARG A 89 5.34 -11.11 -2.42
CA ARG A 89 4.42 -11.91 -3.27
C ARG A 89 5.11 -12.49 -4.49
N ALA A 90 6.07 -11.79 -5.09
CA ALA A 90 6.87 -12.28 -6.20
C ALA A 90 7.72 -13.51 -5.82
N LEU A 91 8.12 -13.63 -4.55
CA LEU A 91 8.76 -14.82 -3.98
C LEU A 91 7.78 -15.95 -3.59
N GLY A 92 6.49 -15.82 -3.90
CA GLY A 92 5.47 -16.84 -3.64
C GLY A 92 4.87 -16.80 -2.22
N PHE A 93 5.18 -15.78 -1.41
CA PHE A 93 4.60 -15.63 -0.08
C PHE A 93 3.31 -14.79 -0.11
N SER A 94 2.41 -15.04 0.84
CA SER A 94 1.20 -14.23 1.00
C SER A 94 1.38 -13.06 1.96
N VAL A 95 0.67 -11.96 1.71
CA VAL A 95 0.45 -10.88 2.67
C VAL A 95 -0.86 -11.16 3.42
N ALA A 96 -0.84 -11.03 4.74
CA ALA A 96 -2.02 -11.22 5.57
C ALA A 96 -2.24 -10.03 6.50
N ARG A 97 -3.48 -9.82 6.93
CA ARG A 97 -3.86 -8.80 7.92
C ARG A 97 -4.70 -9.44 9.01
N HIS A 98 -4.32 -9.24 10.27
CA HIS A 98 -5.09 -9.64 11.44
C HIS A 98 -6.03 -8.51 11.88
N THR A 99 -7.32 -8.79 12.04
CA THR A 99 -8.34 -7.77 12.38
C THR A 99 -8.86 -7.83 13.82
N GLU A 100 -8.54 -8.88 14.58
CA GLU A 100 -8.96 -9.03 15.99
C GLU A 100 -8.12 -8.17 16.95
N HIS A 101 -6.92 -7.80 16.53
CA HIS A 101 -6.03 -6.93 17.29
C HIS A 101 -5.83 -5.64 16.52
N SER A 102 -5.88 -4.52 17.22
CA SER A 102 -5.73 -3.21 16.64
C SER A 102 -4.74 -2.34 17.40
N LEU A 103 -4.21 -1.35 16.69
CA LEU A 103 -3.37 -0.30 17.22
C LEU A 103 -3.90 1.06 16.81
N ILE A 104 -3.64 2.06 17.64
CA ILE A 104 -3.93 3.46 17.32
C ILE A 104 -2.75 4.01 16.52
N HIS A 105 -3.00 4.39 15.27
CA HIS A 105 -2.02 5.02 14.40
C HIS A 105 -2.14 6.54 14.50
N LEU A 106 -1.05 7.18 14.94
CA LEU A 106 -0.95 8.64 14.99
C LEU A 106 -0.40 9.17 13.66
N GLY A 107 -1.19 9.03 12.60
CA GLY A 107 -0.80 9.40 11.25
C GLY A 107 -0.58 10.91 11.03
N GLY A 108 0.03 11.26 9.89
CA GLY A 108 0.13 12.65 9.42
C GLY A 108 1.26 13.48 10.04
N ARG A 109 2.06 12.93 10.95
CA ARG A 109 3.21 13.61 11.57
C ARG A 109 4.30 14.00 10.56
N SER A 110 4.47 13.21 9.50
CA SER A 110 5.42 13.49 8.41
C SER A 110 4.89 14.48 7.37
N ARG A 111 3.66 15.02 7.55
CA ARG A 111 3.04 15.96 6.61
C ARG A 111 3.38 17.40 6.97
N THR A 112 4.20 18.04 6.15
CA THR A 112 4.45 19.49 6.23
C THR A 112 3.32 20.30 5.58
N SER A 113 2.81 19.86 4.43
CA SER A 113 1.63 20.43 3.78
C SER A 113 0.90 19.41 2.91
N ALA A 114 -0.37 19.67 2.57
CA ALA A 114 -1.14 18.82 1.67
C ALA A 114 -0.50 18.74 0.26
N GLN A 115 0.07 19.84 -0.22
CA GLN A 115 0.73 19.88 -1.53
C GLN A 115 2.00 19.03 -1.56
N VAL A 116 2.82 19.10 -0.50
CA VAL A 116 4.05 18.30 -0.38
C VAL A 116 3.70 16.81 -0.26
N GLN A 117 2.69 16.46 0.54
CA GLN A 117 2.18 15.09 0.63
C GLN A 117 1.73 14.55 -0.74
N LYS A 118 0.89 15.32 -1.47
CA LYS A 118 0.41 14.94 -2.81
C LYS A 118 1.58 14.72 -3.77
N ARG A 119 2.60 15.59 -3.71
CA ARG A 119 3.82 15.47 -4.53
C ARG A 119 4.60 14.18 -4.23
N HIS A 120 4.87 13.88 -2.96
CA HIS A 120 5.56 12.64 -2.58
C HIS A 120 4.77 11.41 -2.99
N PHE A 121 3.45 11.41 -2.72
CA PHE A 121 2.57 10.31 -3.08
C PHE A 121 2.61 10.02 -4.59
N TYR A 122 2.46 11.03 -5.43
CA TYR A 122 2.48 10.85 -6.88
C TYR A 122 3.86 10.50 -7.44
N ALA A 123 4.93 11.06 -6.88
CA ALA A 123 6.29 10.69 -7.26
C ALA A 123 6.58 9.22 -6.96
N SER A 124 6.20 8.75 -5.77
CA SER A 124 6.34 7.33 -5.38
C SER A 124 5.42 6.42 -6.19
N GLN A 125 4.16 6.83 -6.43
CA GLN A 125 3.23 6.06 -7.26
C GLN A 125 3.76 5.86 -8.68
N LYS A 126 4.34 6.89 -9.29
CA LYS A 126 4.97 6.79 -10.62
C LYS A 126 6.11 5.76 -10.61
N LYS A 127 7.00 5.82 -9.62
CA LYS A 127 8.12 4.86 -9.46
C LYS A 127 7.62 3.43 -9.29
N TYR A 128 6.52 3.23 -8.56
CA TYR A 128 5.91 1.92 -8.41
C TYR A 128 5.39 1.37 -9.74
N PHE A 129 4.67 2.19 -10.54
CA PHE A 129 4.21 1.78 -11.87
C PHE A 129 5.37 1.50 -12.84
N GLU A 130 6.45 2.27 -12.77
CA GLU A 130 7.67 2.03 -13.55
C GLU A 130 8.35 0.70 -13.18
N LYS A 131 8.32 0.31 -11.91
CA LYS A 131 8.96 -0.92 -11.40
C LYS A 131 8.11 -2.17 -11.66
N HIS A 132 6.81 -2.11 -11.40
CA HIS A 132 5.96 -3.31 -11.27
C HIS A 132 4.90 -3.47 -12.36
N ARG A 133 4.70 -2.48 -13.23
CA ARG A 133 3.66 -2.54 -14.26
C ARG A 133 4.25 -2.61 -15.67
N PRO A 134 3.59 -3.31 -16.61
CA PRO A 134 4.00 -3.32 -18.00
C PRO A 134 4.11 -1.90 -18.56
N VAL A 135 5.00 -1.74 -19.54
CA VAL A 135 5.31 -0.43 -20.15
C VAL A 135 4.05 0.29 -20.67
N TRP A 136 3.08 -0.44 -21.23
CA TRP A 136 1.84 0.14 -21.71
C TRP A 136 0.99 0.72 -20.57
N GLU A 137 0.90 0.00 -19.45
CA GLU A 137 0.08 0.36 -18.29
C GLU A 137 0.69 1.58 -17.61
N ASN A 138 2.01 1.58 -17.43
CA ASN A 138 2.75 2.72 -16.91
C ASN A 138 2.58 3.97 -17.79
N LYS A 139 2.68 3.84 -19.13
CA LYS A 139 2.48 4.97 -20.05
C LYS A 139 1.06 5.56 -19.94
N VAL A 140 0.04 4.70 -19.90
CA VAL A 140 -1.35 5.15 -19.74
C VAL A 140 -1.55 5.81 -18.37
N PHE A 141 -1.01 5.23 -17.31
CA PHE A 141 -1.04 5.83 -15.97
C PHE A 141 -0.42 7.22 -15.94
N GLN A 142 0.77 7.40 -16.54
CA GLN A 142 1.44 8.69 -16.60
C GLN A 142 0.65 9.74 -17.38
N MET A 143 -0.03 9.35 -18.46
CA MET A 143 -0.95 10.25 -19.18
C MET A 143 -2.10 10.70 -18.27
N ILE A 144 -2.77 9.78 -17.57
CA ILE A 144 -3.87 10.10 -16.65
C ILE A 144 -3.40 11.03 -15.54
N GLN A 145 -2.24 10.74 -14.95
CA GLN A 145 -1.67 11.53 -13.87
C GLN A 145 -1.30 12.94 -14.31
N PHE A 146 -0.78 13.12 -15.54
CA PHE A 146 -0.47 14.42 -16.12
C PHE A 146 -1.69 15.34 -16.18
N PHE A 147 -2.88 14.81 -16.50
CA PHE A 147 -4.13 15.58 -16.52
C PHE A 147 -4.79 15.77 -15.13
N SER A 148 -4.24 15.15 -14.08
CA SER A 148 -4.79 15.16 -12.71
C SER A 148 -4.01 16.06 -11.72
N ILE A 149 -2.90 16.65 -12.19
CA ILE A 149 -2.03 17.58 -11.45
C ILE A 149 -2.38 19.01 -11.85
#